data_AF-A0A653WRQ0-F1
#
_entry.id   AF-A0A653WRQ0-F1
#
_cell.length_a   1.000
_cell.length_b   1.000
_cell.length_c   1.000
_cell.angle_alpha   90.00
_cell.angle_beta   90.00
_cell.angle_gamma   90.00
#
_symmetry.space_group_name_H-M   'P 1'
#
loop_
_entity.id
_entity.type
_entity.pdbx_description
1 polymer ?
#
loop_
_entity_poly.entity_id
_entity_poly.type
_entity_poly.pdbx_seq_one_letter_code
_entity_poly.pdbx_strand_id
1 'polypeptide(L)'
;MAGGAPLALSLAGTDPVNGLALQNLFKRGLDDLLTEVERELALLQRDPYAEPDPNRRPHEHDTRLLFVDELLAHLGWMLGARGNVLEEARLQADTTKFMDYVGVVDITGTPLMLVEAKAWNKPPISARGEGKHATEAILLVAAIQHIRDGKAKDVSPIIAEWDDYLRQVCGYVRTLKEQYGHDLPRAVIISGEWMVVFKAPVETFLRVAQPDDIAIFTRQEFKDRAAEIYKLLHRLALTEDAPMPLRPAQLRNYLKLGDVSGAFHGVHVHYERTGSKLFARRPRILIYPALFVTRTDDAIFTVIDNASPIELDYEVDDEGVETLLPHLGEIQALSAALIDACGHELGGVLPASEISAFPGFRNEGFGRGPVGELKDADEWLVATGSASHFLLAEPRVQSCRFHSWAECGAHAAMQSAISTRMIKPPVFFVDNQRHHCAHQVVQDRREQRCLIQVIDSRTCCQACAFLAQCWTEEEQAELPCGR
;
A
#
# COMPACT_ATOMS: atom_id res chain seq x y z
N MET A 1 -13.24 4.28 -47.97
CA MET A 1 -14.03 3.48 -47.01
C MET A 1 -13.12 2.39 -46.47
N ALA A 2 -12.37 2.70 -45.41
CA ALA A 2 -11.53 1.74 -44.71
C ALA A 2 -11.89 1.90 -43.23
N GLY A 3 -12.38 0.81 -42.64
CA GLY A 3 -12.90 0.75 -41.28
C GLY A 3 -11.81 1.04 -40.27
N GLY A 4 -12.11 1.95 -39.34
CA GLY A 4 -11.32 2.12 -38.13
C GLY A 4 -11.38 0.84 -37.31
N ALA A 5 -10.21 0.29 -37.00
CA ALA A 5 -10.09 -0.76 -35.99
C ALA A 5 -10.55 -0.19 -34.64
N PRO A 6 -11.35 -0.94 -33.85
CA PRO A 6 -11.72 -0.50 -32.52
C PRO A 6 -10.45 -0.48 -31.66
N LEU A 7 -10.16 0.70 -31.08
CA LEU A 7 -9.13 0.86 -30.06
C LEU A 7 -9.46 -0.10 -28.90
N ALA A 8 -8.55 -1.05 -28.66
CA ALA A 8 -8.62 -1.92 -27.50
C ALA A 8 -8.50 -1.05 -26.24
N LEU A 9 -9.58 -1.00 -25.46
CA LEU A 9 -9.59 -0.43 -24.12
C LEU A 9 -8.55 -1.19 -23.27
N SER A 10 -7.53 -0.48 -22.80
CA SER A 10 -6.64 -1.02 -21.75
C SER A 10 -7.48 -1.21 -20.48
N LEU A 11 -7.55 -2.45 -20.01
CA LEU A 11 -8.40 -2.94 -18.91
C LEU A 11 -7.74 -2.81 -17.52
N ALA A 12 -6.65 -2.06 -17.37
CA ALA A 12 -6.00 -1.92 -16.06
C ALA A 12 -6.88 -1.09 -15.11
N GLY A 13 -7.47 -1.76 -14.10
CA GLY A 13 -8.14 -1.14 -12.94
C GLY A 13 -9.66 -0.96 -13.02
N THR A 14 -10.37 -1.63 -13.94
CA THR A 14 -11.72 -1.19 -14.36
C THR A 14 -12.89 -2.16 -14.14
N ASP A 15 -12.78 -3.15 -13.25
CA ASP A 15 -13.94 -4.00 -12.96
C ASP A 15 -14.79 -3.43 -11.81
N PRO A 16 -16.12 -3.26 -11.98
CA PRO A 16 -17.00 -3.02 -10.86
C PRO A 16 -16.86 -4.19 -9.88
N VAL A 17 -16.41 -3.89 -8.67
CA VAL A 17 -16.25 -4.85 -7.57
C VAL A 17 -17.64 -5.35 -7.16
N ASN A 18 -18.21 -6.28 -7.92
CA ASN A 18 -19.41 -6.98 -7.53
C ASN A 18 -19.01 -7.97 -6.41
N GLY A 19 -19.34 -7.63 -5.16
CA GLY A 19 -19.04 -8.48 -4.00
C GLY A 19 -19.54 -9.92 -4.15
N LEU A 20 -20.64 -10.14 -4.87
CA LEU A 20 -21.13 -11.49 -5.16
C LEU A 20 -20.23 -12.24 -6.16
N ALA A 21 -19.67 -11.53 -7.15
CA ALA A 21 -18.74 -12.11 -8.11
C ALA A 21 -17.42 -12.51 -7.42
N LEU A 22 -16.88 -11.64 -6.57
CA LEU A 22 -15.67 -11.93 -5.79
C LEU A 22 -15.89 -13.09 -4.81
N GLN A 23 -17.03 -13.12 -4.12
CA GLN A 23 -17.38 -14.24 -3.25
C GLN A 23 -17.45 -15.57 -4.03
N ASN A 24 -18.02 -15.56 -5.24
CA ASN A 24 -18.08 -16.76 -6.09
C ASN A 24 -16.70 -17.16 -6.66
N LEU A 25 -15.81 -16.19 -6.91
CA LEU A 25 -14.42 -16.47 -7.27
C LEU A 25 -13.68 -17.12 -6.11
N PHE A 26 -13.81 -16.57 -4.90
CA PHE A 26 -13.24 -17.17 -3.70
C PHE A 26 -13.74 -18.60 -3.46
N LYS A 27 -15.05 -18.84 -3.56
CA LYS A 27 -15.61 -20.19 -3.38
C LYS A 27 -15.01 -21.22 -4.33
N ARG A 28 -14.81 -20.84 -5.60
CA ARG A 28 -14.18 -21.70 -6.61
C ARG A 28 -12.70 -21.92 -6.31
N GLY A 29 -11.97 -20.84 -6.05
CA GLY A 29 -10.54 -20.91 -5.71
C GLY A 29 -10.27 -21.77 -4.47
N LEU A 30 -11.10 -21.63 -3.42
CA LEU A 30 -11.00 -22.48 -2.23
C LEU A 30 -11.25 -23.95 -2.55
N ASP A 31 -12.22 -24.28 -3.40
CA ASP A 31 -12.49 -25.67 -3.79
C ASP A 31 -11.32 -26.28 -4.58
N ASP A 32 -10.79 -25.51 -5.53
CA ASP A 32 -9.62 -25.90 -6.33
C ASP A 32 -8.38 -26.09 -5.43
N LEU A 33 -8.15 -25.17 -4.49
CA LEU A 33 -7.05 -25.25 -3.52
C LEU A 33 -7.16 -26.49 -2.64
N LEU A 34 -8.34 -26.78 -2.07
CA LEU A 34 -8.53 -27.98 -1.25
C LEU A 34 -8.30 -29.26 -2.04
N THR A 35 -8.72 -29.28 -3.31
CA THR A 35 -8.48 -30.41 -4.22
C THR A 35 -6.99 -30.60 -4.52
N GLU A 36 -6.26 -29.52 -4.79
CA GLU A 36 -4.82 -29.60 -5.08
C GLU A 36 -4.04 -30.02 -3.83
N VAL A 37 -4.36 -29.45 -2.67
CA VAL A 37 -3.82 -29.88 -1.38
C VAL A 37 -4.06 -31.37 -1.18
N GLU A 38 -5.27 -31.89 -1.41
CA GLU A 38 -5.54 -33.32 -1.28
C GLU A 38 -4.73 -34.19 -2.24
N ARG A 39 -4.41 -33.67 -3.43
CA ARG A 39 -3.52 -34.34 -4.38
C ARG A 39 -2.09 -34.39 -3.87
N GLU A 40 -1.57 -33.27 -3.36
CA GLU A 40 -0.23 -33.16 -2.78
C GLU A 40 -0.08 -34.02 -1.50
N LEU A 41 -1.00 -33.81 -0.54
CA LEU A 41 -1.75 -34.86 0.18
C LEU A 41 -1.39 -36.33 -0.07
N ALA A 42 -1.73 -36.81 -1.25
CA ALA A 42 -1.68 -38.22 -1.61
C ALA A 42 -0.32 -38.66 -2.21
N LEU A 43 0.59 -37.73 -2.53
CA LEU A 43 1.89 -38.07 -3.09
C LEU A 43 2.75 -38.85 -2.09
N LEU A 44 3.16 -40.07 -2.49
CA LEU A 44 3.96 -40.99 -1.68
C LEU A 44 5.41 -40.51 -1.46
N GLN A 45 5.92 -39.61 -2.30
CA GLN A 45 7.29 -39.09 -2.27
C GLN A 45 7.28 -37.57 -2.46
N ARG A 46 7.03 -36.83 -1.37
CA ARG A 46 7.08 -35.35 -1.40
C ARG A 46 8.49 -34.78 -1.22
N ASP A 47 9.34 -35.53 -0.54
CA ASP A 47 10.73 -35.18 -0.30
C ASP A 47 11.59 -36.31 -0.89
N PRO A 48 12.23 -36.07 -2.05
CA PRO A 48 12.98 -37.11 -2.75
C PRO A 48 14.19 -37.60 -1.95
N TYR A 49 14.55 -36.91 -0.87
CA TYR A 49 15.68 -37.23 0.00
C TYR A 49 15.27 -37.85 1.33
N ALA A 50 13.97 -38.01 1.60
CA ALA A 50 13.47 -38.64 2.82
C ALA A 50 13.05 -40.09 2.61
N GLU A 51 13.07 -40.87 3.69
CA GLU A 51 12.43 -42.19 3.69
C GLU A 51 10.92 -42.06 3.42
N PRO A 52 10.34 -42.93 2.57
CA PRO A 52 8.91 -42.94 2.32
C PRO A 52 8.14 -43.21 3.62
N ASP A 53 7.37 -42.21 4.07
CA ASP A 53 6.47 -42.33 5.21
C ASP A 53 5.05 -41.93 4.78
N PRO A 54 4.12 -42.89 4.66
CA PRO A 54 2.73 -42.63 4.26
C PRO A 54 1.94 -41.81 5.30
N ASN A 55 2.45 -41.71 6.53
CA ASN A 55 1.88 -40.89 7.60
C ASN A 55 2.58 -39.53 7.74
N ARG A 56 3.60 -39.25 6.93
CA ARG A 56 4.28 -37.94 6.94
C ARG A 56 3.31 -36.87 6.51
N ARG A 57 3.36 -35.76 7.23
CA ARG A 57 2.43 -34.65 7.09
C ARG A 57 3.23 -33.35 6.99
N PRO A 58 2.70 -32.34 6.29
CA PRO A 58 3.43 -31.09 6.05
C PRO A 58 3.90 -30.47 7.37
N HIS A 59 5.16 -30.03 7.42
CA HIS A 59 5.63 -29.19 8.51
C HIS A 59 5.02 -27.79 8.38
N GLU A 60 5.31 -26.90 9.32
CA GLU A 60 4.73 -25.54 9.32
C GLU A 60 5.05 -24.77 8.04
N HIS A 61 6.30 -24.83 7.57
CA HIS A 61 6.72 -24.22 6.32
C HIS A 61 5.95 -24.77 5.11
N ASP A 62 5.79 -26.09 5.01
CA ASP A 62 5.03 -26.71 3.91
C ASP A 62 3.54 -26.36 4.00
N THR A 63 2.98 -26.24 5.20
CA THR A 63 1.57 -25.86 5.41
C THR A 63 1.33 -24.42 4.95
N ARG A 64 2.30 -23.54 5.21
CA ARG A 64 2.28 -22.16 4.75
C ARG A 64 2.25 -22.08 3.23
N LEU A 65 3.22 -22.72 2.57
CA LEU A 65 3.35 -22.71 1.12
C LEU A 65 2.16 -23.40 0.41
N LEU A 66 1.77 -24.59 0.85
CA LEU A 66 0.77 -25.40 0.15
C LEU A 66 -0.67 -24.93 0.38
N PHE A 67 -0.93 -24.19 1.46
CA PHE A 67 -2.29 -23.88 1.86
C PHE A 67 -2.49 -22.43 2.30
N VAL A 68 -1.74 -21.94 3.30
CA VAL A 68 -2.02 -20.61 3.87
C VAL A 68 -1.77 -19.51 2.83
N ASP A 69 -0.69 -19.59 2.06
CA ASP A 69 -0.32 -18.59 1.08
C ASP A 69 -1.37 -18.47 -0.04
N GLU A 70 -1.77 -19.61 -0.61
CA GLU A 70 -2.80 -19.68 -1.64
C GLU A 70 -4.19 -19.28 -1.11
N LEU A 71 -4.52 -19.65 0.13
CA LEU A 71 -5.75 -19.22 0.78
C LEU A 71 -5.78 -17.69 0.92
N LEU A 72 -4.68 -17.08 1.36
CA LEU A 72 -4.55 -15.63 1.46
C LEU A 72 -4.71 -14.97 0.09
N ALA A 73 -4.09 -15.52 -0.96
CA ALA A 73 -4.26 -15.06 -2.33
C ALA A 73 -5.73 -15.08 -2.77
N HIS A 74 -6.46 -16.17 -2.53
CA HIS A 74 -7.89 -16.26 -2.83
C HIS A 74 -8.75 -15.31 -1.99
N LEU A 75 -8.32 -14.95 -0.78
CA LEU A 75 -8.94 -13.94 0.08
C LEU A 75 -8.61 -12.50 -0.34
N GLY A 76 -7.88 -12.31 -1.45
CA GLY A 76 -7.52 -11.00 -1.99
C GLY A 76 -6.33 -10.35 -1.30
N TRP A 77 -5.56 -11.12 -0.53
CA TRP A 77 -4.31 -10.69 0.09
C TRP A 77 -3.12 -11.06 -0.79
N MET A 78 -2.19 -10.14 -0.98
CA MET A 78 -1.00 -10.33 -1.81
C MET A 78 0.22 -10.54 -0.91
N LEU A 79 0.96 -11.62 -1.13
CA LEU A 79 2.21 -11.96 -0.43
C LEU A 79 3.43 -11.40 -1.16
N GLY A 80 4.61 -11.53 -0.56
CA GLY A 80 5.89 -11.11 -1.10
C GLY A 80 6.22 -9.64 -0.86
N ALA A 81 7.41 -9.22 -1.31
CA ALA A 81 7.99 -7.90 -1.04
C ALA A 81 7.14 -6.70 -1.50
N ARG A 82 6.13 -6.92 -2.35
CA ARG A 82 5.21 -5.88 -2.88
C ARG A 82 3.75 -6.18 -2.54
N GLY A 83 3.55 -7.17 -1.68
CA GLY A 83 2.27 -7.60 -1.18
C GLY A 83 1.72 -6.65 -0.12
N ASN A 84 0.45 -6.84 0.22
CA ASN A 84 -0.18 -6.19 1.37
C ASN A 84 -0.29 -7.12 2.57
N VAL A 85 0.52 -8.17 2.57
CA VAL A 85 0.79 -9.05 3.70
C VAL A 85 2.26 -8.92 4.07
N LEU A 86 2.51 -8.52 5.31
CA LEU A 86 3.85 -8.54 5.89
C LEU A 86 4.11 -9.95 6.43
N GLU A 87 4.96 -10.70 5.74
CA GLU A 87 5.42 -12.02 6.15
C GLU A 87 6.55 -11.89 7.18
N GLU A 88 6.54 -12.72 8.23
CA GLU A 88 7.54 -12.66 9.31
C GLU A 88 7.70 -11.24 9.89
N ALA A 89 6.56 -10.57 10.09
CA ALA A 89 6.55 -9.18 10.49
C ALA A 89 7.18 -9.02 11.88
N ARG A 90 8.27 -8.24 11.93
CA ARG A 90 9.04 -8.01 13.16
C ARG A 90 8.28 -7.09 14.10
N LEU A 91 8.09 -7.56 15.32
CA LEU A 91 7.60 -6.78 16.44
C LEU A 91 8.79 -6.45 17.34
N GLN A 92 9.21 -5.18 17.37
CA GLN A 92 10.37 -4.77 18.16
C GLN A 92 9.97 -4.63 19.64
N ALA A 93 10.35 -5.63 20.44
CA ALA A 93 10.28 -5.64 21.91
C ALA A 93 11.66 -6.02 22.48
N ASP A 94 11.77 -6.22 23.80
CA ASP A 94 13.02 -6.66 24.47
C ASP A 94 13.59 -7.97 23.90
N THR A 95 12.74 -8.78 23.26
CA THR A 95 13.11 -9.92 22.41
C THR A 95 12.40 -9.80 21.07
N THR A 96 13.10 -10.02 19.96
CA THR A 96 12.51 -9.96 18.61
C THR A 96 11.49 -11.08 18.44
N LYS A 97 10.22 -10.73 18.25
CA LYS A 97 9.16 -11.66 17.89
C LYS A 97 8.74 -11.45 16.45
N PHE A 98 8.29 -12.53 15.80
CA PHE A 98 7.86 -12.53 14.41
C PHE A 98 6.40 -12.99 14.35
N MET A 99 5.56 -12.19 13.69
CA MET A 99 4.19 -12.57 13.35
C MET A 99 4.24 -13.22 11.97
N ASP A 100 3.65 -14.40 11.79
CA ASP A 100 3.78 -15.15 10.53
C ASP A 100 3.26 -14.33 9.34
N TYR A 101 2.05 -13.76 9.48
CA TYR A 101 1.46 -12.88 8.47
C TYR A 101 0.66 -11.75 9.11
N VAL A 102 0.85 -10.53 8.62
CA VAL A 102 0.02 -9.37 8.96
C VAL A 102 -0.51 -8.73 7.68
N GLY A 103 -1.81 -8.87 7.41
CA GLY A 103 -2.51 -8.15 6.36
C GLY A 103 -2.68 -6.68 6.75
N VAL A 104 -2.27 -5.77 5.88
CA VAL A 104 -2.28 -4.31 6.12
C VAL A 104 -3.03 -3.56 5.03
N VAL A 105 -3.49 -2.35 5.35
CA VAL A 105 -3.93 -1.38 4.35
C VAL A 105 -2.73 -0.98 3.49
N ASP A 106 -2.86 -1.07 2.15
CA ASP A 106 -1.76 -0.82 1.19
C ASP A 106 -1.09 0.54 1.43
N ILE A 107 -1.89 1.59 1.70
CA ILE A 107 -1.41 2.97 1.80
C ILE A 107 -0.91 3.31 3.22
N THR A 108 -1.70 3.01 4.25
CA THR A 108 -1.39 3.49 5.61
C THR A 108 -0.53 2.52 6.41
N GLY A 109 -0.46 1.25 5.98
CA GLY A 109 0.17 0.17 6.72
C GLY A 109 -0.60 -0.29 7.96
N THR A 110 -1.81 0.21 8.20
CA THR A 110 -2.63 -0.17 9.35
C THR A 110 -2.94 -1.67 9.30
N PRO A 111 -2.70 -2.44 10.38
CA PRO A 111 -2.97 -3.86 10.41
C PRO A 111 -4.47 -4.15 10.45
N LEU A 112 -4.92 -5.02 9.55
CA LEU A 112 -6.32 -5.44 9.39
C LEU A 112 -6.55 -6.89 9.81
N MET A 113 -5.53 -7.73 9.62
CA MET A 113 -5.62 -9.15 9.89
C MET A 113 -4.27 -9.68 10.37
N LEU A 114 -4.26 -10.40 11.47
CA LEU A 114 -3.13 -11.22 11.91
C LEU A 114 -3.44 -12.68 11.60
N VAL A 115 -2.51 -13.41 10.98
CA VAL A 115 -2.63 -14.86 10.80
C VAL A 115 -1.40 -15.51 11.40
N GLU A 116 -1.65 -16.41 12.34
CA GLU A 116 -0.67 -17.30 12.93
C GLU A 116 -0.88 -18.71 12.35
N ALA A 117 0.09 -19.16 11.54
CA ALA A 117 0.06 -20.44 10.90
C ALA A 117 0.66 -21.53 11.81
N LYS A 118 0.16 -22.76 11.68
CA LYS A 118 0.66 -23.93 12.38
C LYS A 118 0.82 -25.09 11.41
N ALA A 119 1.69 -26.04 11.77
CA ALA A 119 1.86 -27.28 11.02
C ALA A 119 0.52 -28.03 10.80
N TRP A 120 0.44 -28.77 9.68
CA TRP A 120 -0.77 -29.40 9.19
C TRP A 120 -1.59 -30.14 10.26
N ASN A 121 -0.91 -30.98 11.04
CA ASN A 121 -1.50 -31.93 11.98
C ASN A 121 -1.60 -31.42 13.43
N LYS A 122 -1.71 -30.11 13.67
CA LYS A 122 -1.87 -29.64 15.04
C LYS A 122 -3.20 -30.13 15.65
N PRO A 123 -3.19 -30.52 16.94
CA PRO A 123 -4.36 -31.12 17.55
C PRO A 123 -5.55 -30.14 17.58
N PRO A 124 -6.78 -30.66 17.49
CA PRO A 124 -7.98 -29.84 17.60
C PRO A 124 -8.09 -29.21 18.99
N ILE A 125 -8.96 -28.22 19.11
CA ILE A 125 -9.28 -27.55 20.37
C ILE A 125 -9.80 -28.60 21.36
N SER A 126 -9.11 -28.77 22.48
CA SER A 126 -9.48 -29.79 23.47
C SER A 126 -9.18 -29.34 24.89
N ALA A 127 -10.06 -29.71 25.81
CA ALA A 127 -9.90 -29.40 27.23
C ALA A 127 -8.75 -30.20 27.82
N ARG A 128 -8.09 -29.64 28.84
CA ARG A 128 -7.13 -30.39 29.63
C ARG A 128 -7.88 -31.26 30.65
N GLY A 129 -7.64 -32.57 30.59
CA GLY A 129 -8.28 -33.54 31.50
C GLY A 129 -9.77 -33.74 31.17
N GLU A 130 -10.59 -34.01 32.20
CA GLU A 130 -12.02 -34.33 32.05
C GLU A 130 -12.95 -33.09 32.07
N GLY A 131 -12.40 -31.89 31.87
CA GLY A 131 -13.18 -30.65 31.86
C GLY A 131 -14.27 -30.67 30.79
N LYS A 132 -15.53 -30.45 31.18
CA LYS A 132 -16.67 -30.40 30.25
C LYS A 132 -17.03 -28.95 29.93
N HIS A 133 -16.89 -28.58 28.67
CA HIS A 133 -17.35 -27.31 28.11
C HIS A 133 -18.42 -27.59 27.06
N ALA A 134 -19.44 -26.73 26.96
CA ALA A 134 -20.56 -26.96 26.05
C ALA A 134 -20.15 -26.82 24.57
N THR A 135 -19.16 -25.97 24.27
CA THR A 135 -18.59 -25.79 22.92
C THR A 135 -17.10 -25.48 23.01
N GLU A 136 -16.39 -25.67 21.89
CA GLU A 136 -14.98 -25.28 21.76
C GLU A 136 -14.78 -23.77 21.93
N ALA A 137 -15.72 -22.94 21.46
CA ALA A 137 -15.67 -21.48 21.66
C ALA A 137 -15.75 -21.11 23.16
N ILE A 138 -16.59 -21.78 23.94
CA ILE A 138 -16.67 -21.57 25.40
C ILE A 138 -15.37 -22.00 26.09
N LEU A 139 -14.74 -23.09 25.63
CA LEU A 139 -13.44 -23.51 26.14
C LEU A 139 -12.34 -22.47 25.81
N LEU A 140 -12.31 -21.94 24.59
CA LEU A 140 -11.37 -20.88 24.20
C LEU A 140 -11.57 -19.62 25.03
N VAL A 141 -12.82 -19.18 25.25
CA VAL A 141 -13.13 -18.05 26.15
C VAL A 141 -12.58 -18.29 27.56
N ALA A 142 -12.79 -19.49 28.11
CA ALA A 142 -12.27 -19.85 29.44
C ALA A 142 -10.73 -19.83 29.47
N ALA A 143 -10.07 -20.32 28.42
CA ALA A 143 -8.61 -20.29 28.30
C ALA A 143 -8.06 -18.86 28.15
N ILE A 144 -8.72 -18.00 27.38
CA ILE A 144 -8.36 -16.59 27.23
C ILE A 144 -8.53 -15.84 28.55
N GLN A 145 -9.63 -16.06 29.26
CA GLN A 145 -9.83 -15.52 30.61
C GLN A 145 -8.71 -15.98 31.55
N HIS A 146 -8.38 -17.27 31.52
CA HIS A 146 -7.29 -17.83 32.31
C HIS A 146 -5.93 -17.15 32.02
N ILE A 147 -5.61 -16.91 30.75
CA ILE A 147 -4.39 -16.19 30.34
C ILE A 147 -4.43 -14.73 30.83
N ARG A 148 -5.58 -14.05 30.71
CA ARG A 148 -5.74 -12.65 31.15
C ARG A 148 -5.60 -12.49 32.65
N ASP A 149 -6.06 -13.47 33.42
CA ASP A 149 -5.89 -13.51 34.88
C ASP A 149 -4.42 -13.78 35.32
N GLY A 150 -3.48 -13.93 34.37
CA GLY A 150 -2.07 -14.17 34.65
C GLY A 150 -1.77 -15.55 35.22
N LYS A 151 -2.68 -16.52 35.05
CA LYS A 151 -2.54 -17.86 35.61
C LYS A 151 -1.51 -18.69 34.82
N ALA A 152 -0.87 -19.62 35.53
CA ALA A 152 0.21 -20.46 35.00
C ALA A 152 -0.30 -21.51 34.00
N LYS A 153 0.53 -21.85 33.02
CA LYS A 153 0.18 -22.75 31.89
C LYS A 153 -0.20 -24.17 32.31
N ASP A 154 0.34 -24.67 33.42
CA ASP A 154 0.10 -26.01 33.96
C ASP A 154 -1.33 -26.21 34.46
N VAL A 155 -2.01 -25.14 34.87
CA VAL A 155 -3.42 -25.14 35.32
C VAL A 155 -4.41 -24.64 34.26
N SER A 156 -3.97 -24.49 33.01
CA SER A 156 -4.81 -24.02 31.92
C SER A 156 -5.97 -24.99 31.63
N PRO A 157 -7.19 -24.49 31.36
CA PRO A 157 -8.33 -25.34 31.03
C PRO A 157 -8.20 -26.02 29.66
N ILE A 158 -7.26 -25.58 28.83
CA ILE A 158 -6.99 -26.09 27.49
C ILE A 158 -5.64 -26.83 27.44
N ILE A 159 -5.47 -27.71 26.46
CA ILE A 159 -4.19 -28.41 26.26
C ILE A 159 -3.03 -27.43 26.06
N ALA A 160 -1.82 -27.88 26.41
CA ALA A 160 -0.63 -27.03 26.49
C ALA A 160 -0.30 -26.28 25.19
N GLU A 161 -0.48 -26.93 24.04
CA GLU A 161 -0.20 -26.32 22.73
C GLU A 161 -1.14 -25.15 22.43
N TRP A 162 -2.44 -25.31 22.69
CA TRP A 162 -3.40 -24.23 22.49
C TRP A 162 -3.22 -23.07 23.48
N ASP A 163 -2.82 -23.35 24.73
CA ASP A 163 -2.45 -22.28 25.68
C ASP A 163 -1.28 -21.44 25.14
N ASP A 164 -0.27 -22.08 24.51
CA ASP A 164 0.83 -21.35 23.86
C ASP A 164 0.34 -20.50 22.69
N TYR A 165 -0.49 -21.05 21.80
CA TYR A 165 -0.99 -20.33 20.63
C TYR A 165 -1.80 -19.10 21.04
N LEU A 166 -2.68 -19.25 22.04
CA LEU A 166 -3.48 -18.15 22.56
C LEU A 166 -2.63 -17.08 23.25
N ARG A 167 -1.60 -17.47 24.02
CA ARG A 167 -0.67 -16.50 24.62
C ARG A 167 0.13 -15.73 23.58
N GLN A 168 0.56 -16.40 22.52
CA GLN A 168 1.30 -15.80 21.43
C GLN A 168 0.46 -14.73 20.72
N VAL A 169 -0.73 -15.08 20.25
CA VAL A 169 -1.65 -14.14 19.59
C VAL A 169 -2.09 -13.02 20.55
N CYS A 170 -2.41 -13.34 21.81
CA CYS A 170 -2.72 -12.33 22.82
C CYS A 170 -1.57 -11.33 23.00
N GLY A 171 -0.33 -11.79 22.96
CA GLY A 171 0.86 -10.95 23.01
C GLY A 171 0.93 -9.99 21.81
N TYR A 172 0.71 -10.48 20.60
CA TYR A 172 0.70 -9.67 19.38
C TYR A 172 -0.40 -8.62 19.41
N VAL A 173 -1.64 -9.02 19.72
CA VAL A 173 -2.78 -8.10 19.82
C VAL A 173 -2.53 -7.02 20.87
N ARG A 174 -2.00 -7.40 22.04
CA ARG A 174 -1.66 -6.44 23.10
C ARG A 174 -0.64 -5.43 22.61
N THR A 175 0.45 -5.88 21.99
CA THR A 175 1.50 -4.98 21.52
C THR A 175 0.99 -4.04 20.41
N LEU A 176 0.26 -4.56 19.42
CA LEU A 176 -0.34 -3.74 18.37
C LEU A 176 -1.24 -2.63 18.95
N LYS A 177 -2.05 -2.96 19.97
CA LYS A 177 -2.93 -1.98 20.60
C LYS A 177 -2.22 -1.00 21.52
N GLU A 178 -1.41 -1.50 22.45
CA GLU A 178 -0.85 -0.69 23.53
C GLU A 178 0.38 0.11 23.10
N GLN A 179 1.24 -0.44 22.22
CA GLN A 179 2.41 0.29 21.72
C GLN A 179 2.12 1.10 20.45
N TYR A 180 1.31 0.57 19.54
CA TYR A 180 1.10 1.17 18.22
C TYR A 180 -0.31 1.75 18.03
N GLY A 181 -1.20 1.63 19.01
CA GLY A 181 -2.53 2.23 18.99
C GLY A 181 -3.54 1.54 18.06
N HIS A 182 -3.19 0.41 17.43
CA HIS A 182 -4.02 -0.24 16.42
C HIS A 182 -5.09 -1.15 17.02
N ASP A 183 -6.35 -0.94 16.62
CA ASP A 183 -7.45 -1.87 16.88
C ASP A 183 -7.53 -2.90 15.76
N LEU A 184 -6.90 -4.06 15.97
CA LEU A 184 -6.86 -5.13 14.99
C LEU A 184 -8.27 -5.70 14.72
N PRO A 185 -8.79 -5.65 13.47
CA PRO A 185 -10.11 -6.19 13.13
C PRO A 185 -10.23 -7.71 13.24
N ARG A 186 -9.22 -8.47 12.79
CA ARG A 186 -9.23 -9.94 12.83
C ARG A 186 -7.90 -10.52 13.28
N ALA A 187 -7.98 -11.61 14.02
CA ALA A 187 -6.85 -12.49 14.26
C ALA A 187 -7.27 -13.91 13.93
N VAL A 188 -6.36 -14.68 13.33
CA VAL A 188 -6.60 -16.04 12.88
C VAL A 188 -5.49 -16.92 13.40
N ILE A 189 -5.85 -18.08 13.95
CA ILE A 189 -4.92 -19.19 14.14
C ILE A 189 -5.36 -20.28 13.17
N ILE A 190 -4.46 -20.76 12.32
CA ILE A 190 -4.81 -21.68 11.24
C ILE A 190 -3.83 -22.85 11.12
N SER A 191 -4.38 -24.02 10.81
CA SER A 191 -3.66 -25.18 10.31
C SER A 191 -4.36 -25.72 9.05
N GLY A 192 -3.84 -26.81 8.49
CA GLY A 192 -4.53 -27.52 7.40
C GLY A 192 -5.82 -28.23 7.84
N GLU A 193 -6.02 -28.47 9.13
CA GLU A 193 -7.16 -29.23 9.65
C GLU A 193 -8.24 -28.37 10.31
N TRP A 194 -7.90 -27.15 10.73
CA TRP A 194 -8.83 -26.22 11.38
C TRP A 194 -8.40 -24.77 11.22
N MET A 195 -9.35 -23.86 11.37
CA MET A 195 -9.17 -22.42 11.36
C MET A 195 -10.00 -21.79 12.48
N VAL A 196 -9.38 -20.95 13.31
CA VAL A 196 -10.05 -20.18 14.37
C VAL A 196 -9.90 -18.70 14.08
N VAL A 197 -11.03 -18.02 13.90
CA VAL A 197 -11.10 -16.59 13.61
C VAL A 197 -11.67 -15.85 14.81
N PHE A 198 -10.90 -14.91 15.35
CA PHE A 198 -11.32 -13.94 16.36
C PHE A 198 -11.84 -12.69 15.65
N LYS A 199 -13.14 -12.41 15.83
CA LYS A 199 -13.88 -11.33 15.14
C LYS A 199 -13.60 -9.95 15.72
N ALA A 200 -13.21 -9.86 16.98
CA ALA A 200 -12.84 -8.61 17.64
C ALA A 200 -11.67 -8.86 18.61
N PRO A 201 -10.43 -9.12 18.10
CA PRO A 201 -9.29 -9.53 18.90
C PRO A 201 -9.01 -8.67 20.13
N VAL A 202 -9.15 -7.34 20.03
CA VAL A 202 -8.96 -6.43 21.18
C VAL A 202 -10.00 -6.68 22.26
N GLU A 203 -11.28 -6.81 21.89
CA GLU A 203 -12.34 -7.16 22.86
C GLU A 203 -12.11 -8.54 23.46
N THR A 204 -11.81 -9.53 22.61
CA THR A 204 -11.64 -10.92 23.00
C THR A 204 -10.44 -11.12 23.93
N PHE A 205 -9.25 -10.63 23.56
CA PHE A 205 -8.02 -10.89 24.33
C PHE A 205 -7.77 -9.88 25.45
N LEU A 206 -8.15 -8.61 25.27
CA LEU A 206 -7.81 -7.55 26.23
C LEU A 206 -9.00 -7.10 27.09
N ARG A 207 -10.25 -7.38 26.67
CA ARG A 207 -11.45 -7.00 27.42
C ARG A 207 -12.30 -8.20 27.81
N VAL A 208 -13.53 -8.34 27.31
CA VAL A 208 -14.46 -9.43 27.69
C VAL A 208 -14.68 -10.33 26.48
N ALA A 209 -14.11 -11.53 26.51
CA ALA A 209 -14.32 -12.53 25.49
C ALA A 209 -15.74 -13.11 25.54
N GLN A 210 -16.42 -13.14 24.40
CA GLN A 210 -17.67 -13.86 24.22
C GLN A 210 -17.49 -15.02 23.23
N PRO A 211 -18.22 -16.14 23.38
CA PRO A 211 -18.16 -17.24 22.42
C PRO A 211 -18.51 -16.80 20.99
N ASP A 212 -19.44 -15.85 20.85
CA ASP A 212 -19.89 -15.33 19.55
C ASP A 212 -18.81 -14.53 18.81
N ASP A 213 -17.75 -14.08 19.51
CA ASP A 213 -16.59 -13.41 18.91
C ASP A 213 -15.65 -14.39 18.20
N ILE A 214 -15.85 -15.70 18.37
CA ILE A 214 -14.94 -16.75 17.89
C ILE A 214 -15.67 -17.62 16.88
N ALA A 215 -15.19 -17.62 15.63
CA ALA A 215 -15.64 -18.56 14.62
C ALA A 215 -14.61 -19.68 14.47
N ILE A 216 -15.08 -20.93 14.51
CA ILE A 216 -14.25 -22.12 14.37
C ILE A 216 -14.73 -22.86 13.13
N PHE A 217 -13.77 -23.28 12.30
CA PHE A 217 -14.00 -24.07 11.11
C PHE A 217 -13.08 -25.29 11.13
N THR A 218 -13.66 -26.46 10.97
CA THR A 218 -12.92 -27.68 10.64
C THR A 218 -12.67 -27.76 9.14
N ARG A 219 -11.68 -28.55 8.72
CA ARG A 219 -11.38 -28.77 7.29
C ARG A 219 -12.60 -29.16 6.46
N GLN A 220 -13.49 -30.00 7.00
CA GLN A 220 -14.71 -30.42 6.31
C GLN A 220 -15.68 -29.27 6.06
N GLU A 221 -15.65 -28.25 6.94
CA GLU A 221 -16.53 -27.10 6.86
C GLU A 221 -15.99 -25.97 5.97
N PHE A 222 -14.73 -26.00 5.54
CA PHE A 222 -14.14 -24.92 4.74
C PHE A 222 -14.95 -24.64 3.47
N LYS A 223 -15.36 -25.70 2.76
CA LYS A 223 -16.17 -25.58 1.55
C LYS A 223 -17.60 -25.13 1.85
N ASP A 224 -18.26 -25.77 2.82
CA ASP A 224 -19.66 -25.52 3.16
C ASP A 224 -19.88 -24.12 3.76
N ARG A 225 -18.88 -23.62 4.50
CA ARG A 225 -18.90 -22.30 5.15
C ARG A 225 -18.00 -21.28 4.46
N ALA A 226 -17.58 -21.52 3.21
CA ALA A 226 -16.75 -20.61 2.43
C ALA A 226 -17.33 -19.18 2.36
N ALA A 227 -18.65 -19.04 2.28
CA ALA A 227 -19.30 -17.73 2.26
C ALA A 227 -19.07 -16.94 3.56
N GLU A 228 -18.98 -17.62 4.71
CA GLU A 228 -18.71 -17.03 6.01
C GLU A 228 -17.22 -16.70 6.15
N ILE A 229 -16.32 -17.62 5.76
CA ILE A 229 -14.86 -17.39 5.72
C ILE A 229 -14.55 -16.14 4.89
N TYR A 230 -15.14 -16.01 3.70
CA TYR A 230 -15.01 -14.83 2.84
C TYR A 230 -15.40 -13.54 3.59
N LYS A 231 -16.58 -13.51 4.22
CA LYS A 231 -17.05 -12.33 4.96
C LYS A 231 -16.18 -12.00 6.17
N LEU A 232 -15.53 -13.01 6.74
CA LEU A 232 -14.67 -12.82 7.90
C LEU A 232 -13.27 -12.38 7.55
N LEU A 233 -12.71 -12.82 6.41
CA LEU A 233 -11.27 -12.74 6.14
C LEU A 233 -10.90 -12.10 4.80
N HIS A 234 -11.83 -11.97 3.86
CA HIS A 234 -11.51 -11.36 2.57
C HIS A 234 -11.11 -9.91 2.78
N ARG A 235 -10.10 -9.44 2.04
CA ARG A 235 -9.54 -8.09 2.20
C ARG A 235 -10.63 -7.01 2.19
N LEU A 236 -11.49 -7.00 1.17
CA LEU A 236 -12.61 -6.04 1.06
C LEU A 236 -13.71 -6.18 2.12
N ALA A 237 -13.73 -7.27 2.89
CA ALA A 237 -14.66 -7.41 4.02
C ALA A 237 -14.04 -6.84 5.31
N LEU A 238 -12.71 -6.71 5.35
CA LEU A 238 -11.95 -6.19 6.48
C LEU A 238 -11.47 -4.76 6.31
N THR A 239 -11.46 -4.28 5.08
CA THR A 239 -11.25 -2.88 4.76
C THR A 239 -12.26 -2.38 3.74
N GLU A 240 -12.63 -1.12 3.88
CA GLU A 240 -13.32 -0.35 2.85
C GLU A 240 -12.34 0.21 1.80
N ASP A 241 -11.14 -0.37 1.68
CA ASP A 241 -10.14 0.05 0.68
C ASP A 241 -10.79 0.06 -0.70
N ALA A 242 -10.97 1.28 -1.20
CA ALA A 242 -11.39 1.50 -2.55
C ALA A 242 -10.37 0.89 -3.54
N PRO A 243 -10.82 0.35 -4.68
CA PRO A 243 -9.91 0.05 -5.77
C PRO A 243 -9.19 1.34 -6.19
N MET A 244 -7.92 1.21 -6.55
CA MET A 244 -7.08 2.33 -6.99
C MET A 244 -6.75 2.20 -8.48
N PRO A 245 -6.95 3.26 -9.28
CA PRO A 245 -7.67 4.49 -8.92
C PRO A 245 -9.19 4.29 -8.92
N LEU A 246 -9.90 5.13 -8.15
CA LEU A 246 -11.33 5.34 -8.32
C LEU A 246 -11.62 6.29 -9.47
N ARG A 247 -12.80 6.15 -10.08
CA ARG A 247 -13.45 7.20 -10.87
C ARG A 247 -14.36 8.05 -9.97
N PRO A 248 -14.64 9.31 -10.33
CA PRO A 248 -15.55 10.17 -9.55
C PRO A 248 -16.87 9.48 -9.18
N ALA A 249 -17.51 8.81 -10.15
CA ALA A 249 -18.78 8.11 -9.96
C ALA A 249 -18.75 6.93 -8.98
N GLN A 250 -17.56 6.41 -8.66
CA GLN A 250 -17.38 5.32 -7.70
C GLN A 250 -17.20 5.84 -6.28
N LEU A 251 -16.86 7.12 -6.09
CA LEU A 251 -16.48 7.70 -4.80
C LEU A 251 -17.58 7.56 -3.74
N ARG A 252 -18.83 7.80 -4.13
CA ARG A 252 -20.01 7.68 -3.24
C ARG A 252 -20.27 6.27 -2.69
N ASN A 253 -19.65 5.24 -3.27
CA ASN A 253 -19.76 3.87 -2.78
C ASN A 253 -18.90 3.64 -1.53
N TYR A 254 -17.90 4.50 -1.30
CA TYR A 254 -16.91 4.35 -0.23
C TYR A 254 -16.89 5.54 0.74
N LEU A 255 -17.40 6.70 0.31
CA LEU A 255 -17.29 7.94 1.05
C LEU A 255 -18.55 8.78 0.96
N LYS A 256 -18.91 9.44 2.05
CA LYS A 256 -19.90 10.53 2.05
C LYS A 256 -19.19 11.84 2.30
N LEU A 257 -19.77 12.94 1.82
CA LEU A 257 -19.20 14.27 2.00
C LEU A 257 -18.91 14.61 3.48
N GLY A 258 -19.79 14.20 4.40
CA GLY A 258 -19.63 14.45 5.84
C GLY A 258 -18.48 13.70 6.50
N ASP A 259 -17.93 12.69 5.83
CA ASP A 259 -16.80 11.88 6.31
C ASP A 259 -15.46 12.39 5.74
N VAL A 260 -15.48 13.36 4.81
CA VAL A 260 -14.28 13.93 4.19
C VAL A 260 -13.55 14.83 5.19
N SER A 261 -12.29 14.51 5.48
CA SER A 261 -11.38 15.37 6.28
C SER A 261 -10.58 16.34 5.41
N GLY A 262 -10.39 16.05 4.13
CA GLY A 262 -9.66 16.89 3.19
C GLY A 262 -9.71 16.38 1.76
N ALA A 263 -9.42 17.27 0.81
CA ALA A 263 -9.24 16.94 -0.60
C ALA A 263 -7.99 17.64 -1.11
N PHE A 264 -7.11 16.91 -1.77
CA PHE A 264 -5.78 17.39 -2.16
C PHE A 264 -5.58 17.08 -3.64
N HIS A 265 -5.22 18.10 -4.42
CA HIS A 265 -4.74 17.87 -5.76
C HIS A 265 -3.44 17.08 -5.76
N GLY A 266 -3.16 16.45 -6.89
CA GLY A 266 -1.92 15.77 -7.13
C GLY A 266 -1.84 15.18 -8.51
N VAL A 267 -0.82 14.36 -8.72
CA VAL A 267 -0.59 13.68 -9.99
C VAL A 267 -0.11 12.25 -9.76
N HIS A 268 -0.50 11.35 -10.65
CA HIS A 268 0.22 10.09 -10.88
C HIS A 268 1.26 10.34 -11.97
N VAL A 269 2.51 9.99 -11.65
CA VAL A 269 3.67 10.17 -12.51
C VAL A 269 4.13 8.79 -12.96
N HIS A 270 4.23 8.59 -14.27
CA HIS A 270 4.82 7.39 -14.86
C HIS A 270 6.02 7.79 -15.73
N TYR A 271 7.19 7.21 -15.44
CA TYR A 271 8.44 7.50 -16.12
C TYR A 271 8.81 6.36 -17.07
N GLU A 272 8.88 6.67 -18.36
CA GLU A 272 9.24 5.73 -19.42
C GLU A 272 10.68 5.91 -19.89
N ARG A 273 11.37 4.79 -20.10
CA ARG A 273 12.71 4.76 -20.70
C ARG A 273 12.60 4.46 -22.19
N THR A 274 12.38 5.49 -22.99
CA THR A 274 12.08 5.37 -24.41
C THR A 274 13.34 5.18 -25.26
N GLY A 275 13.18 4.47 -26.38
CA GLY A 275 14.24 4.21 -27.35
C GLY A 275 14.87 2.80 -27.28
N SER A 276 15.74 2.54 -28.26
CA SER A 276 16.42 1.25 -28.40
C SER A 276 17.42 1.00 -27.26
N LYS A 277 17.60 -0.26 -26.85
CA LYS A 277 18.70 -0.66 -25.95
C LYS A 277 20.08 -0.46 -26.58
N LEU A 278 20.16 -0.31 -27.91
CA LEU A 278 21.41 -0.10 -28.66
C LEU A 278 21.88 1.35 -28.66
N PHE A 279 21.00 2.30 -28.29
CA PHE A 279 21.30 3.73 -28.25
C PHE A 279 21.00 4.30 -26.85
N ALA A 280 21.42 5.54 -26.61
CA ALA A 280 21.06 6.24 -25.39
C ALA A 280 19.54 6.41 -25.31
N ARG A 281 18.92 5.73 -24.33
CA ARG A 281 17.50 5.88 -24.03
C ARG A 281 17.23 7.25 -23.42
N ARG A 282 16.05 7.80 -23.70
CA ARG A 282 15.61 9.09 -23.18
C ARG A 282 14.50 8.90 -22.15
N PRO A 283 14.47 9.72 -21.09
CA PRO A 283 13.34 9.76 -20.19
C PRO A 283 12.14 10.41 -20.88
N ARG A 284 10.96 9.87 -20.62
CA ARG A 284 9.67 10.47 -20.94
C ARG A 284 8.82 10.42 -19.69
N ILE A 285 8.25 11.55 -19.27
CA ILE A 285 7.46 11.63 -18.05
C ILE A 285 6.00 11.84 -18.45
N LEU A 286 5.14 10.95 -18.00
CA LEU A 286 3.72 10.94 -18.24
C LEU A 286 3.00 11.33 -16.96
N ILE A 287 2.11 12.31 -17.04
CA ILE A 287 1.39 12.89 -15.91
C ILE A 287 -0.10 12.59 -16.08
N TYR A 288 -0.70 12.04 -15.02
CA TYR A 288 -2.15 11.86 -14.89
C TYR A 288 -2.64 12.73 -13.73
N PRO A 289 -3.54 13.70 -13.96
CA PRO A 289 -4.18 14.45 -12.90
C PRO A 289 -4.88 13.52 -11.90
N ALA A 290 -4.64 13.73 -10.62
CA ALA A 290 -5.19 12.94 -9.54
C ALA A 290 -5.81 13.83 -8.47
N LEU A 291 -6.80 13.28 -7.76
CA LEU A 291 -7.35 13.85 -6.54
C LEU A 291 -7.23 12.84 -5.42
N PHE A 292 -6.67 13.27 -4.29
CA PHE A 292 -6.61 12.47 -3.08
C PHE A 292 -7.66 12.99 -2.11
N VAL A 293 -8.66 12.18 -1.79
CA VAL A 293 -9.69 12.53 -0.81
C VAL A 293 -9.40 11.75 0.46
N THR A 294 -9.31 12.47 1.59
CA THR A 294 -9.03 11.85 2.89
C THR A 294 -10.31 11.77 3.71
N ARG A 295 -10.45 10.68 4.47
CA ARG A 295 -11.53 10.49 5.43
C ARG A 295 -11.08 10.85 6.84
N THR A 296 -12.02 11.03 7.76
CA THR A 296 -11.75 11.34 9.18
C THR A 296 -10.89 10.32 9.93
N ASP A 297 -10.70 9.12 9.39
CA ASP A 297 -9.83 8.06 9.92
C ASP A 297 -8.48 7.97 9.18
N ASP A 298 -8.10 9.02 8.44
CA ASP A 298 -6.89 9.12 7.62
C ASP A 298 -6.80 8.14 6.44
N ALA A 299 -7.90 7.47 6.06
CA ALA A 299 -7.95 6.70 4.82
C ALA A 299 -7.82 7.64 3.60
N ILE A 300 -6.99 7.26 2.63
CA ILE A 300 -6.71 8.06 1.42
C ILE A 300 -7.34 7.36 0.21
N PHE A 301 -8.25 8.07 -0.46
CA PHE A 301 -8.91 7.63 -1.69
C PHE A 301 -8.28 8.35 -2.88
N THR A 302 -7.67 7.59 -3.79
CA THR A 302 -7.07 8.12 -5.02
C THR A 302 -8.09 8.08 -6.16
N VAL A 303 -8.44 9.25 -6.70
CA VAL A 303 -9.34 9.38 -7.85
C VAL A 303 -8.56 9.84 -9.07
N ILE A 304 -8.70 9.12 -10.18
CA ILE A 304 -8.14 9.45 -11.50
C ILE A 304 -9.20 9.12 -12.54
N ASP A 305 -9.64 10.12 -13.31
CA ASP A 305 -10.70 9.94 -14.31
C ASP A 305 -10.14 9.81 -15.74
N ASN A 306 -8.96 10.38 -16.01
CA ASN A 306 -8.38 10.38 -17.35
C ASN A 306 -7.49 9.14 -17.56
N ALA A 307 -7.84 8.32 -18.56
CA ALA A 307 -7.04 7.16 -18.96
C ALA A 307 -5.85 7.53 -19.87
N SER A 308 -5.83 8.75 -20.42
CA SER A 308 -4.75 9.21 -21.28
C SER A 308 -3.78 10.11 -20.51
N PRO A 309 -2.47 9.81 -20.52
CA PRO A 309 -1.48 10.67 -19.89
C PRO A 309 -1.29 11.95 -20.69
N ILE A 310 -0.86 12.99 -19.99
CA ILE A 310 -0.27 14.19 -20.59
C ILE A 310 1.25 14.06 -20.46
N GLU A 311 1.95 14.12 -21.57
CA GLU A 311 3.41 14.12 -21.55
C GLU A 311 3.90 15.45 -20.97
N LEU A 312 4.77 15.37 -19.96
CA LEU A 312 5.52 16.53 -19.51
C LEU A 312 6.53 16.85 -20.59
N ASP A 313 6.38 17.99 -21.25
CA ASP A 313 7.35 18.50 -22.20
C ASP A 313 7.34 20.02 -22.24
N TYR A 314 8.45 20.58 -22.69
CA TYR A 314 8.57 22.00 -22.98
C TYR A 314 8.01 22.29 -24.38
N GLU A 315 7.26 23.37 -24.49
CA GLU A 315 6.81 23.91 -25.76
C GLU A 315 7.50 25.24 -26.04
N VAL A 316 7.62 25.59 -27.31
CA VAL A 316 8.13 26.89 -27.74
C VAL A 316 6.93 27.81 -27.94
N ASP A 317 6.88 28.92 -27.22
CA ASP A 317 5.83 29.93 -27.37
C ASP A 317 6.00 30.77 -28.65
N ASP A 318 5.05 31.67 -28.89
CA ASP A 318 5.05 32.56 -30.05
C ASP A 318 6.27 33.50 -30.10
N GLU A 319 6.97 33.68 -28.98
CA GLU A 319 8.18 34.50 -28.84
C GLU A 319 9.47 33.67 -29.02
N GLY A 320 9.35 32.36 -29.25
CA GLY A 320 10.48 31.45 -29.42
C GLY A 320 11.10 31.01 -28.09
N VAL A 321 10.43 31.23 -26.96
CA VAL A 321 10.91 30.87 -25.62
C VAL A 321 10.35 29.51 -25.21
N GLU A 322 11.22 28.64 -24.71
CA GLU A 322 10.79 27.37 -24.12
C GLU A 322 10.02 27.63 -22.80
N THR A 323 8.79 27.13 -22.72
CA THR A 323 7.92 27.20 -21.54
C THR A 323 7.18 25.89 -21.22
N LEU A 324 6.82 25.69 -19.95
CA LEU A 324 5.93 24.61 -19.49
C LEU A 324 4.47 25.07 -19.34
N LEU A 325 4.16 26.33 -19.62
CA LEU A 325 2.84 26.91 -19.39
C LEU A 325 1.68 26.11 -20.04
N PRO A 326 1.77 25.65 -21.31
CA PRO A 326 0.71 24.87 -21.93
C PRO A 326 0.40 23.58 -21.16
N HIS A 327 1.44 22.81 -20.82
CA HIS A 327 1.34 21.59 -20.03
C HIS A 327 0.68 21.85 -18.66
N LEU A 328 1.18 22.85 -17.92
CA LEU A 328 0.65 23.17 -16.59
C LEU A 328 -0.79 23.67 -16.63
N GLY A 329 -1.16 24.42 -17.68
CA GLY A 329 -2.53 24.87 -17.91
C GLY A 329 -3.49 23.71 -18.17
N GLU A 330 -3.07 22.71 -18.96
CA GLU A 330 -3.87 21.51 -19.22
C GLU A 330 -4.08 20.69 -17.94
N ILE A 331 -3.01 20.46 -17.16
CA ILE A 331 -3.11 19.77 -15.87
C ILE A 331 -4.00 20.53 -14.90
N GLN A 332 -3.88 21.86 -14.82
CA GLN A 332 -4.74 22.68 -13.97
C GLN A 332 -6.23 22.56 -14.36
N ALA A 333 -6.54 22.63 -15.66
CA ALA A 333 -7.92 22.52 -16.15
C ALA A 333 -8.53 21.15 -15.83
N LEU A 334 -7.78 20.07 -16.05
CA LEU A 334 -8.24 18.71 -15.73
C LEU A 334 -8.36 18.46 -14.23
N SER A 335 -7.45 19.03 -13.42
CA SER A 335 -7.50 18.91 -11.96
C SER A 335 -8.71 19.64 -11.37
N ALA A 336 -9.05 20.81 -11.91
CA ALA A 336 -10.25 21.56 -11.55
C ALA A 336 -11.53 20.79 -11.93
N ALA A 337 -11.59 20.24 -13.15
CA ALA A 337 -12.71 19.41 -13.57
C ALA A 337 -12.87 18.15 -12.69
N LEU A 338 -11.76 17.52 -12.29
CA LEU A 338 -11.76 16.33 -11.47
C LEU A 338 -12.30 16.59 -10.05
N ILE A 339 -11.87 17.67 -9.40
CA ILE A 339 -12.36 18.01 -8.05
C ILE A 339 -13.86 18.40 -8.07
N ASP A 340 -14.29 19.11 -9.11
CA ASP A 340 -15.69 19.46 -9.32
C ASP A 340 -16.56 18.20 -9.55
N ALA A 341 -16.09 17.26 -10.37
CA ALA A 341 -16.78 15.99 -10.61
C ALA A 341 -16.91 15.15 -9.33
N CYS A 342 -15.84 15.06 -8.53
CA CYS A 342 -15.87 14.37 -7.24
C CYS A 342 -16.82 15.04 -6.25
N GLY A 343 -16.82 16.38 -6.18
CA GLY A 343 -17.76 17.13 -5.36
C GLY A 343 -19.21 16.85 -5.77
N HIS A 344 -19.50 16.88 -7.07
CA HIS A 344 -20.83 16.59 -7.60
C HIS A 344 -21.33 15.19 -7.20
N GLU A 345 -20.48 14.17 -7.32
CA GLU A 345 -20.83 12.78 -6.95
C GLU A 345 -21.04 12.59 -5.44
N LEU A 346 -20.35 13.36 -4.60
CA LEU A 346 -20.57 13.40 -3.15
C LEU A 346 -21.73 14.31 -2.72
N GLY A 347 -22.34 15.03 -3.66
CA GLY A 347 -23.47 15.93 -3.41
C GLY A 347 -23.09 17.28 -2.81
N GLY A 348 -21.88 17.79 -3.05
CA GLY A 348 -21.45 19.10 -2.55
C GLY A 348 -20.19 19.65 -3.22
N VAL A 349 -19.46 20.51 -2.51
CA VAL A 349 -18.21 21.12 -2.98
C VAL A 349 -17.05 20.56 -2.18
N LEU A 350 -15.98 20.14 -2.86
CA LEU A 350 -14.73 19.71 -2.24
C LEU A 350 -13.68 20.83 -2.39
N PRO A 351 -13.35 21.56 -1.32
CA PRO A 351 -12.27 22.54 -1.37
C PRO A 351 -10.91 21.85 -1.33
N ALA A 352 -10.00 22.27 -2.20
CA ALA A 352 -8.62 21.84 -2.15
C ALA A 352 -7.96 22.33 -0.85
N SER A 353 -7.25 21.43 -0.17
CA SER A 353 -6.62 21.63 1.13
C SER A 353 -5.11 21.82 0.98
N GLU A 354 -4.51 22.53 1.93
CA GLU A 354 -3.06 22.74 1.96
C GLU A 354 -2.32 21.42 2.19
N ILE A 355 -1.18 21.24 1.51
CA ILE A 355 -0.41 19.98 1.57
C ILE A 355 0.09 19.65 2.99
N SER A 356 0.21 20.64 3.88
CA SER A 356 0.56 20.43 5.29
C SER A 356 -0.48 19.65 6.09
N ALA A 357 -1.73 19.62 5.62
CA ALA A 357 -2.81 18.84 6.22
C ALA A 357 -2.92 17.42 5.64
N PHE A 358 -2.09 17.06 4.65
CA PHE A 358 -2.13 15.74 4.04
C PHE A 358 -1.54 14.68 4.98
N PRO A 359 -2.24 13.57 5.27
CA PRO A 359 -1.75 12.52 6.19
C PRO A 359 -0.52 11.77 5.67
N GLY A 360 -0.21 11.89 4.38
CA GLY A 360 0.95 11.31 3.73
C GLY A 360 0.78 9.85 3.29
N PHE A 361 1.37 9.52 2.15
CA PHE A 361 1.58 8.14 1.70
C PHE A 361 2.69 7.49 2.52
N ARG A 362 2.61 6.17 2.72
CA ARG A 362 3.69 5.40 3.34
C ARG A 362 4.82 5.17 2.33
N ASN A 363 6.06 5.45 2.76
CA ASN A 363 7.25 5.06 2.03
C ASN A 363 8.08 4.06 2.86
N GLU A 364 8.76 3.13 2.18
CA GLU A 364 9.70 2.24 2.86
C GLU A 364 10.83 3.06 3.49
N GLY A 365 10.97 2.99 4.82
CA GLY A 365 12.07 3.64 5.55
C GLY A 365 11.97 5.15 5.79
N PHE A 366 11.05 5.87 5.14
CA PHE A 366 10.93 7.34 5.22
C PHE A 366 9.52 7.80 5.62
N GLY A 367 9.05 7.43 6.80
CA GLY A 367 7.82 7.99 7.41
C GLY A 367 6.60 8.03 6.47
N ARG A 368 5.70 8.99 6.70
CA ARG A 368 4.62 9.33 5.76
C ARG A 368 4.99 10.63 5.04
N GLY A 369 4.72 10.71 3.74
CA GLY A 369 5.10 11.87 2.93
C GLY A 369 4.16 12.11 1.73
N PRO A 370 4.28 13.26 1.05
CA PRO A 370 3.39 13.64 -0.05
C PRO A 370 3.70 12.90 -1.36
N VAL A 371 4.80 12.16 -1.44
CA VAL A 371 5.16 11.31 -2.57
C VAL A 371 5.08 9.86 -2.11
N GLY A 372 4.32 9.03 -2.81
CA GLY A 372 4.19 7.60 -2.57
C GLY A 372 4.62 6.81 -3.79
N GLU A 373 5.45 5.79 -3.61
CA GLU A 373 5.84 4.89 -4.70
C GLU A 373 4.71 3.89 -5.00
N LEU A 374 4.42 3.66 -6.27
CA LEU A 374 3.50 2.60 -6.69
C LEU A 374 4.24 1.27 -6.86
N LYS A 375 3.48 0.19 -7.00
CA LYS A 375 4.02 -1.18 -7.09
C LYS A 375 4.93 -1.38 -8.29
N ASP A 376 4.66 -0.69 -9.39
CA ASP A 376 5.46 -0.70 -10.59
C ASP A 376 6.61 0.30 -10.46
N ALA A 377 7.82 -0.15 -10.85
CA ALA A 377 8.97 0.73 -10.86
C ALA A 377 8.74 1.88 -11.83
N ASP A 378 9.31 3.04 -11.52
CA ASP A 378 9.15 4.26 -12.33
C ASP A 378 7.71 4.84 -12.28
N GLU A 379 6.91 4.52 -11.25
CA GLU A 379 5.58 5.12 -11.01
C GLU A 379 5.39 5.68 -9.59
N TRP A 380 4.79 6.88 -9.48
CA TRP A 380 4.59 7.59 -8.20
C TRP A 380 3.25 8.30 -8.13
N LEU A 381 2.67 8.37 -6.92
CA LEU A 381 1.62 9.31 -6.56
C LEU A 381 2.24 10.53 -5.87
N VAL A 382 1.88 11.72 -6.31
CA VAL A 382 2.43 12.98 -5.79
C VAL A 382 1.28 13.90 -5.38
N ALA A 383 1.04 14.02 -4.07
CA ALA A 383 0.09 14.97 -3.51
C ALA A 383 0.71 16.36 -3.44
N THR A 384 0.00 17.35 -3.98
CA THR A 384 0.48 18.74 -4.12
C THR A 384 -0.39 19.74 -3.36
N GLY A 385 -1.48 19.27 -2.74
CA GLY A 385 -2.34 20.07 -1.88
C GLY A 385 -3.25 20.98 -2.68
N SER A 386 -3.08 22.29 -2.55
CA SER A 386 -3.85 23.30 -3.29
C SER A 386 -3.31 23.54 -4.70
N ALA A 387 -2.06 23.16 -4.99
CA ALA A 387 -1.48 23.25 -6.34
C ALA A 387 -1.87 22.03 -7.19
N SER A 388 -2.08 22.19 -8.49
CA SER A 388 -2.40 21.08 -9.42
C SER A 388 -1.18 20.27 -9.88
N HIS A 389 0.03 20.78 -9.69
CA HIS A 389 1.27 20.14 -10.12
C HIS A 389 2.41 20.39 -9.11
N PHE A 390 3.41 19.51 -9.09
CA PHE A 390 4.61 19.67 -8.24
C PHE A 390 5.64 20.66 -8.81
N LEU A 391 5.39 21.18 -10.01
CA LEU A 391 6.22 22.16 -10.71
C LEU A 391 5.43 23.47 -10.78
N LEU A 392 6.15 24.57 -10.63
CA LEU A 392 5.60 25.91 -10.80
C LEU A 392 5.70 26.34 -12.26
N ALA A 393 4.85 27.26 -12.70
CA ALA A 393 4.97 27.87 -14.02
C ALA A 393 6.33 28.57 -14.20
N GLU A 394 6.78 29.24 -13.15
CA GLU A 394 8.05 29.96 -13.12
C GLU A 394 8.78 29.69 -11.79
N PRO A 395 10.12 29.65 -11.81
CA PRO A 395 10.90 29.65 -10.58
C PRO A 395 10.62 30.91 -9.76
N ARG A 396 10.53 30.76 -8.44
CA ARG A 396 10.39 31.90 -7.49
C ARG A 396 11.53 32.93 -7.64
N VAL A 397 12.70 32.48 -8.12
CA VAL A 397 13.83 33.33 -8.49
C VAL A 397 13.99 33.31 -10.02
N GLN A 398 13.40 34.29 -10.71
CA GLN A 398 13.31 34.31 -12.18
C GLN A 398 14.69 34.30 -12.88
N SER A 399 15.65 35.07 -12.38
CA SER A 399 16.99 35.21 -12.98
C SER A 399 18.05 34.43 -12.21
N CYS A 400 17.74 33.21 -11.79
CA CYS A 400 18.72 32.36 -11.14
C CYS A 400 19.78 31.90 -12.15
N ARG A 401 21.01 32.41 -12.02
CA ARG A 401 22.16 32.07 -12.88
C ARG A 401 22.46 30.56 -12.94
N PHE A 402 22.08 29.82 -11.91
CA PHE A 402 22.36 28.39 -11.81
C PHE A 402 21.47 27.50 -12.67
N HIS A 403 20.56 28.07 -13.46
CA HIS A 403 19.92 27.34 -14.55
C HIS A 403 20.90 27.11 -15.72
N SER A 404 22.00 27.88 -15.78
CA SER A 404 23.09 27.72 -16.73
C SER A 404 24.35 27.18 -16.04
N TRP A 405 24.88 26.07 -16.53
CA TRP A 405 26.11 25.43 -16.06
C TRP A 405 27.31 26.37 -16.21
N ALA A 406 27.37 27.12 -17.32
CA ALA A 406 28.47 28.03 -17.60
C ALA A 406 28.57 29.16 -16.55
N GLU A 407 27.43 29.60 -16.00
CA GLU A 407 27.38 30.66 -15.01
C GLU A 407 27.67 30.17 -13.57
N CYS A 408 27.69 28.86 -13.34
CA CYS A 408 28.04 28.27 -12.04
C CYS A 408 29.54 28.31 -11.71
N GLY A 409 30.41 28.41 -12.72
CA GLY A 409 31.87 28.41 -12.54
C GLY A 409 32.38 27.20 -11.73
N ALA A 410 33.17 27.46 -10.68
CA ALA A 410 33.72 26.38 -9.83
C ALA A 410 32.67 25.60 -9.02
N HIS A 411 31.42 26.08 -8.97
CA HIS A 411 30.31 25.41 -8.29
C HIS A 411 29.42 24.62 -9.26
N ALA A 412 29.81 24.54 -10.53
CA ALA A 412 29.08 23.77 -11.52
C ALA A 412 29.10 22.27 -11.19
N ALA A 413 27.95 21.65 -11.30
CA ALA A 413 27.79 20.23 -11.09
C ALA A 413 28.14 19.46 -12.35
N MET A 414 28.72 18.26 -12.19
CA MET A 414 29.26 17.45 -13.29
C MET A 414 30.42 18.14 -14.04
N GLN A 415 31.05 17.42 -14.97
CA GLN A 415 32.19 17.91 -15.75
C GLN A 415 31.79 18.79 -16.95
N SER A 416 30.50 18.78 -17.34
CA SER A 416 29.98 19.53 -18.48
C SER A 416 28.49 19.84 -18.31
N ALA A 417 28.00 20.82 -19.06
CA ALA A 417 26.58 21.11 -19.20
C ALA A 417 25.80 19.87 -19.64
N ILE A 418 24.59 19.69 -19.09
CA ILE A 418 23.69 18.62 -19.49
C ILE A 418 22.88 19.12 -20.69
N SER A 419 23.30 18.77 -21.91
CA SER A 419 22.63 19.22 -23.14
C SER A 419 21.51 18.29 -23.61
N THR A 420 21.37 17.12 -22.99
CA THR A 420 20.34 16.13 -23.37
C THR A 420 19.80 15.43 -22.13
N ARG A 421 18.54 14.99 -22.21
CA ARG A 421 17.88 14.25 -21.14
C ARG A 421 18.57 12.90 -20.90
N MET A 422 18.68 12.49 -19.63
CA MET A 422 19.38 11.28 -19.21
C MET A 422 18.54 10.42 -18.27
N ILE A 423 18.76 9.10 -18.31
CA ILE A 423 18.08 8.15 -17.41
C ILE A 423 18.89 7.80 -16.16
N LYS A 424 20.19 8.08 -16.14
CA LYS A 424 21.08 7.78 -15.00
C LYS A 424 22.20 8.84 -14.88
N PRO A 425 22.12 9.75 -13.90
CA PRO A 425 20.95 9.99 -13.03
C PRO A 425 19.71 10.43 -13.85
N PRO A 426 18.48 10.32 -13.32
CA PRO A 426 17.29 10.82 -14.01
C PRO A 426 17.40 12.33 -14.15
N VAL A 427 17.45 12.80 -15.39
CA VAL A 427 17.52 14.24 -15.73
C VAL A 427 16.63 14.48 -16.94
N PHE A 428 15.50 15.11 -16.68
CA PHE A 428 14.53 15.53 -17.66
C PHE A 428 14.77 16.98 -18.10
N PHE A 429 15.08 17.88 -17.16
CA PHE A 429 15.40 19.29 -17.47
C PHE A 429 16.88 19.47 -17.76
N VAL A 430 17.18 20.05 -18.92
CA VAL A 430 18.54 20.26 -19.43
C VAL A 430 19.03 21.68 -19.17
N ASP A 431 20.32 21.90 -19.40
CA ASP A 431 20.99 23.18 -19.20
C ASP A 431 20.27 24.34 -19.92
N ASN A 432 20.19 25.50 -19.25
CA ASN A 432 19.47 26.72 -19.65
C ASN A 432 17.94 26.63 -19.56
N GLN A 433 17.34 25.47 -19.27
CA GLN A 433 15.91 25.42 -18.96
C GLN A 433 15.63 25.96 -17.57
N ARG A 434 14.52 26.70 -17.42
CA ARG A 434 14.15 27.37 -16.16
C ARG A 434 13.93 26.41 -14.98
N HIS A 435 13.61 25.15 -15.27
CA HIS A 435 13.42 24.11 -14.26
C HIS A 435 14.71 23.33 -13.92
N HIS A 436 15.84 23.63 -14.57
CA HIS A 436 17.11 22.96 -14.33
C HIS A 436 17.94 23.65 -13.23
N CYS A 437 18.71 22.89 -12.46
CA CYS A 437 19.71 23.44 -11.53
C CYS A 437 21.08 22.76 -11.68
N ALA A 438 22.07 23.55 -12.08
CA ALA A 438 23.45 23.14 -12.30
C ALA A 438 24.37 23.35 -11.07
N HIS A 439 23.88 23.82 -9.92
CA HIS A 439 24.73 24.14 -8.76
C HIS A 439 25.04 22.93 -7.87
N GLN A 440 26.30 22.49 -7.81
CA GLN A 440 26.71 21.25 -7.10
C GLN A 440 26.35 21.27 -5.61
N VAL A 441 26.63 22.36 -4.89
CA VAL A 441 26.32 22.43 -3.44
C VAL A 441 24.81 22.31 -3.16
N VAL A 442 23.96 22.82 -4.06
CA VAL A 442 22.51 22.66 -3.90
C VAL A 442 22.13 21.19 -4.11
N GLN A 443 22.74 20.52 -5.09
CA GLN A 443 22.51 19.09 -5.30
C GLN A 443 22.97 18.22 -4.13
N ASP A 444 24.15 18.50 -3.56
CA ASP A 444 24.67 17.75 -2.42
C ASP A 444 23.75 17.90 -1.20
N ARG A 445 23.27 19.12 -0.94
CA ARG A 445 22.34 19.38 0.17
C ARG A 445 20.97 18.74 -0.03
N ARG A 446 20.57 18.40 -1.26
CA ARG A 446 19.27 17.77 -1.59
C ARG A 446 19.22 16.27 -1.36
N GLU A 447 20.37 15.58 -1.34
CA GLU A 447 20.49 14.11 -1.49
C GLU A 447 19.63 13.29 -0.53
N GLN A 448 19.27 13.83 0.65
CA GLN A 448 18.50 13.13 1.68
C GLN A 448 17.19 13.83 2.05
N ARG A 449 16.73 14.80 1.25
CA ARG A 449 15.55 15.63 1.57
C ARG A 449 14.62 15.91 0.39
N CYS A 450 15.09 15.78 -0.85
CA CYS A 450 14.32 16.16 -2.01
C CYS A 450 13.27 15.11 -2.38
N LEU A 451 12.00 15.45 -2.15
CA LEU A 451 10.86 14.53 -2.35
C LEU A 451 10.68 14.03 -3.79
N ILE A 452 11.13 14.79 -4.79
CA ILE A 452 10.99 14.44 -6.22
C ILE A 452 12.30 14.00 -6.87
N GLN A 453 13.36 13.76 -6.09
CA GLN A 453 14.69 13.42 -6.64
C GLN A 453 14.67 12.12 -7.45
N VAL A 454 13.79 11.19 -7.07
CA VAL A 454 13.56 9.91 -7.76
C VAL A 454 12.92 10.09 -9.14
N ILE A 455 12.14 11.15 -9.33
CA ILE A 455 11.51 11.51 -10.62
C ILE A 455 12.51 12.28 -11.48
N ASP A 456 13.12 13.33 -10.92
CA ASP A 456 14.13 14.14 -11.58
C ASP A 456 15.16 14.68 -10.58
N SER A 457 16.43 14.36 -10.82
CA SER A 457 17.52 14.69 -9.91
C SER A 457 17.99 16.15 -10.00
N ARG A 458 17.54 16.91 -11.01
CA ARG A 458 18.09 18.24 -11.33
C ARG A 458 17.08 19.37 -11.29
N THR A 459 15.85 19.08 -10.90
CA THR A 459 14.79 20.08 -10.80
C THR A 459 15.18 21.19 -9.84
N CYS A 460 15.05 22.44 -10.28
CA CYS A 460 15.32 23.61 -9.47
C CYS A 460 14.36 23.68 -8.27
N CYS A 461 14.88 23.80 -7.05
CA CYS A 461 14.05 23.92 -5.85
C CYS A 461 13.13 25.15 -5.89
N GLN A 462 13.56 26.22 -6.54
CA GLN A 462 12.76 27.44 -6.71
C GLN A 462 11.58 27.25 -7.67
N ALA A 463 11.63 26.23 -8.54
CA ALA A 463 10.56 25.87 -9.47
C ALA A 463 9.70 24.70 -8.97
N CYS A 464 9.92 24.22 -7.75
CA CYS A 464 9.22 23.08 -7.16
C CYS A 464 8.19 23.55 -6.12
N ALA A 465 7.01 22.93 -6.11
CA ALA A 465 5.97 23.19 -5.11
C ALA A 465 6.44 22.80 -3.69
N PHE A 466 7.32 21.80 -3.57
CA PHE A 466 7.76 21.23 -2.30
C PHE A 466 8.90 21.97 -1.59
N LEU A 467 9.21 23.22 -1.98
CA LEU A 467 10.33 23.97 -1.40
C LEU A 467 10.23 24.05 0.14
N ALA A 468 9.05 24.40 0.67
CA ALA A 468 8.84 24.55 2.10
C ALA A 468 8.80 23.22 2.88
N GLN A 469 8.56 22.09 2.20
CA GLN A 469 8.57 20.76 2.79
C GLN A 469 9.99 20.19 2.83
N CYS A 470 10.83 20.55 1.86
CA CYS A 470 12.21 20.07 1.78
C CYS A 470 13.19 20.95 2.57
N TRP A 471 12.84 22.21 2.86
CA TRP A 471 13.73 23.20 3.45
C TRP A 471 13.02 24.05 4.49
N THR A 472 13.65 24.23 5.64
CA THR A 472 13.25 25.24 6.63
C THR A 472 13.45 26.66 6.10
N GLU A 473 12.80 27.65 6.69
CA GLU A 473 12.95 29.05 6.26
C GLU A 473 14.40 29.53 6.39
N GLU A 474 15.10 29.12 7.45
CA GLU A 474 16.51 29.45 7.66
C GLU A 474 17.40 28.83 6.56
N GLU A 475 17.20 27.54 6.23
CA GLU A 475 17.98 26.88 5.18
C GLU A 475 17.68 27.45 3.79
N GLN A 476 16.42 27.85 3.52
CA GLN A 476 16.05 28.51 2.28
C GLN A 476 16.80 29.83 2.10
N ALA A 477 16.93 30.62 3.17
CA ALA A 477 17.68 31.87 3.15
C ALA A 477 19.18 31.65 2.84
N GLU A 478 19.73 30.48 3.16
CA GLU A 478 21.11 30.09 2.86
C GLU A 478 21.32 29.53 1.45
N LEU A 479 20.25 29.27 0.69
CA LEU A 479 20.39 28.84 -0.69
C LEU A 479 21.06 29.96 -1.52
N PRO A 480 21.97 29.60 -2.45
CA PRO A 480 22.67 30.59 -3.25
C PRO A 480 21.76 31.22 -4.32
N CYS A 481 20.53 30.72 -4.49
CA CYS A 481 19.57 31.15 -5.50
C CYS A 481 19.28 32.66 -5.40
N GLY A 482 19.55 33.41 -6.47
CA GLY A 482 19.26 34.85 -6.54
C GLY A 482 20.35 35.76 -5.95
N ARG A 483 21.52 35.21 -5.61
CA ARG A 483 22.71 35.95 -5.16
C ARG A 483 23.76 36.11 -6.26
#